data_AF-A0A2I0FWD4-F1
#
_entry.id   AF-A0A2I0FWD4-F1
#
_cell.length_a   1.000
_cell.length_b   1.000
_cell.length_c   1.000
_cell.angle_alpha   90.00
_cell.angle_beta   90.00
_cell.angle_gamma   90.00
#
_symmetry.space_group_name_H-M   'P 1'
#
loop_
_entity.id
_entity.type
_entity.pdbx_description
1 polymer ?
#
loop_
_entity_poly.entity_id
_entity_poly.type
_entity_poly.pdbx_seq_one_letter_code
_entity_poly.pdbx_strand_id
1 'polypeptide(L)' 'MIRLSALLFVLLVAGCVSPEQQLSIDKSQCEKFGYQPGTDKYADCLKEFHLQRNVFDDKDNREMMRDF' A
#
# COMPACT_ATOMS: atom_id res chain seq x y z
N MET A 1 -21.53 23.50 5.85
CA MET A 1 -20.16 24.01 5.65
C MET A 1 -19.11 23.19 6.41
N ILE A 2 -19.21 23.01 7.74
CA ILE A 2 -18.24 22.21 8.55
C ILE A 2 -18.08 20.75 8.07
N ARG A 3 -19.16 20.10 7.62
CA ARG A 3 -19.11 18.71 7.13
C ARG A 3 -18.32 18.53 5.84
N LEU A 4 -18.30 19.54 4.97
CA LEU A 4 -17.51 19.52 3.73
C LEU A 4 -16.01 19.67 4.06
N SER A 5 -15.66 20.54 5.01
CA SER A 5 -14.27 20.69 5.46
C SER A 5 -13.72 19.44 6.13
N ALA A 6 -14.54 18.71 6.90
CA ALA A 6 -14.11 17.46 7.53
C ALA A 6 -13.81 16.36 6.50
N LEU A 7 -14.63 16.22 5.46
CA LEU A 7 -14.42 15.26 4.38
C LEU A 7 -13.14 15.56 3.58
N LEU A 8 -12.89 16.84 3.29
CA LEU A 8 -11.70 17.27 2.56
C LEU A 8 -10.42 16.96 3.35
N PHE A 9 -10.46 17.13 4.69
CA PHE A 9 -9.32 16.83 5.56
C PHE A 9 -8.99 15.33 5.58
N VAL A 10 -10.00 14.46 5.57
CA VAL A 10 -9.82 13.00 5.54
C VAL A 10 -9.22 12.53 4.21
N LEU A 11 -9.64 13.14 3.09
CA LEU A 11 -9.06 12.86 1.77
C LEU A 11 -7.57 13.24 1.69
N LEU A 12 -7.18 14.35 2.34
CA LEU A 12 -5.79 14.80 2.36
C LEU A 12 -4.84 13.87 3.12
N VAL A 13 -5.31 13.15 4.15
CA VAL A 13 -4.46 12.23 4.93
C VAL A 13 -4.38 10.81 4.36
N ALA A 14 -5.24 10.46 3.40
CA ALA A 14 -5.25 9.12 2.80
C ALA A 14 -3.99 8.81 1.96
N GLY A 15 -3.24 9.84 1.53
CA GLY A 15 -2.02 9.69 0.71
C GLY A 15 -0.69 9.80 1.44
N CYS A 16 -0.66 9.76 2.78
CA CYS A 16 0.55 10.12 3.54
C CYS A 16 1.57 8.98 3.77
N VAL A 17 1.36 7.78 3.24
CA VAL A 17 2.34 6.69 3.38
C VAL A 17 3.38 6.79 2.27
N SER A 18 4.64 6.99 2.65
CA SER A 18 5.75 7.01 1.71
C SER A 18 6.18 5.57 1.32
N PRO A 19 6.79 5.38 0.13
CA PRO A 19 7.23 4.05 -0.32
C PRO A 19 8.21 3.35 0.63
N GLU A 20 9.07 4.12 1.30
CA GLU A 20 10.00 3.62 2.30
C GLU A 20 9.28 3.11 3.56
N GLN A 21 8.22 3.80 3.98
CA GLN A 21 7.42 3.44 5.15
C GLN A 21 6.59 2.19 4.84
N GLN A 22 6.08 2.10 3.62
CA GLN A 22 5.43 0.90 3.09
C GLN A 22 6.35 -0.31 3.10
N LEU A 23 7.60 -0.16 2.62
CA LEU A 23 8.59 -1.24 2.63
C LEU A 23 8.91 -1.72 4.06
N SER A 24 8.96 -0.80 5.02
CA SER A 24 9.14 -1.16 6.44
C SER A 24 7.99 -2.02 6.98
N ILE A 25 6.76 -1.71 6.59
CA ILE A 25 5.57 -2.49 6.94
C ILE A 25 5.66 -3.90 6.33
N ASP A 26 6.04 -4.01 5.05
CA ASP A 26 6.18 -5.30 4.36
C ASP A 26 7.25 -6.18 5.01
N LYS A 27 8.40 -5.59 5.34
CA LYS A 27 9.48 -6.27 6.08
C LYS A 27 8.99 -6.82 7.41
N SER A 28 8.29 -5.99 8.19
CA SER A 28 7.70 -6.40 9.46
C SER A 28 6.70 -7.56 9.29
N GLN A 29 5.90 -7.57 8.23
CA GLN A 29 4.98 -8.67 7.96
C GLN A 29 5.72 -9.95 7.62
N CYS A 30 6.70 -9.90 6.71
CA CYS A 30 7.50 -11.07 6.35
C CYS A 30 8.21 -11.68 7.57
N GLU A 31 8.75 -10.85 8.46
CA GLU A 31 9.34 -11.32 9.72
C GLU A 31 8.31 -12.00 10.64
N LYS A 32 7.09 -11.46 10.76
CA LYS A 32 5.99 -12.06 11.54
C LYS A 32 5.54 -13.42 11.00
N PHE A 33 5.60 -13.62 9.68
CA PHE A 33 5.35 -14.91 9.06
C PHE A 33 6.51 -15.90 9.22
N GLY A 34 7.63 -15.48 9.82
CA GLY A 34 8.80 -16.32 10.08
C GLY A 34 9.81 -16.36 8.93
N TYR A 35 9.67 -15.50 7.92
CA TYR A 35 10.68 -15.38 6.88
C TYR A 35 11.92 -14.69 7.44
N GLN A 36 13.10 -15.29 7.18
CA GLN A 36 14.37 -14.75 7.64
C GLN A 36 14.96 -13.76 6.63
N PRO A 37 15.36 -12.55 7.05
CA PRO A 37 16.02 -11.59 6.19
C PRO A 37 17.24 -12.17 5.46
N GLY A 38 17.46 -11.75 4.21
CA GLY A 38 18.59 -12.21 3.40
C GLY A 38 18.40 -13.59 2.74
N THR A 39 17.20 -14.16 2.79
CA THR A 39 16.85 -15.40 2.08
C THR A 39 15.99 -15.12 0.85
N ASP A 40 16.03 -16.03 -0.13
CA ASP A 40 15.17 -15.95 -1.32
C ASP A 40 13.69 -15.93 -0.95
N LYS A 41 13.29 -16.71 0.06
CA LYS A 41 11.91 -16.74 0.56
C LYS A 41 11.46 -15.39 1.14
N TYR A 42 12.38 -14.66 1.75
CA TYR A 42 12.09 -13.31 2.24
C TYR A 42 11.91 -12.32 1.08
N ALA A 43 12.74 -12.43 0.04
CA ALA A 43 12.57 -11.63 -1.18
C ALA A 43 11.24 -11.96 -1.88
N ASP A 44 10.85 -13.23 -1.93
CA ASP A 44 9.56 -13.65 -2.48
C ASP A 44 8.38 -13.11 -1.67
N CYS A 45 8.45 -13.13 -0.35
CA CYS A 45 7.43 -12.53 0.52
C CYS A 45 7.27 -11.03 0.26
N LEU A 46 8.37 -10.27 0.20
CA LEU A 46 8.32 -8.83 -0.11
C LEU A 46 7.75 -8.56 -1.51
N LYS A 47 8.15 -9.37 -2.49
CA LYS A 47 7.68 -9.28 -3.88
C LYS A 47 6.17 -9.50 -3.96
N GLU A 48 5.63 -10.47 -3.24
CA GLU A 48 4.18 -10.74 -3.19
C GLU A 48 3.40 -9.51 -2.70
N PHE A 49 3.83 -8.89 -1.59
CA PHE A 49 3.18 -7.67 -1.09
C PHE A 49 3.29 -6.50 -2.06
N HIS A 50 4.42 -6.36 -2.74
CA HIS A 50 4.61 -5.33 -3.77
C HIS A 50 3.66 -5.53 -4.95
N LEU A 51 3.53 -6.77 -5.45
CA LEU A 51 2.63 -7.10 -6.56
C LEU A 51 1.16 -6.89 -6.19
N GLN A 52 0.74 -7.31 -5.00
CA GLN A 52 -0.64 -7.12 -4.55
C GLN A 52 -1.02 -5.64 -4.56
N ARG A 53 -0.16 -4.76 -4.06
CA ARG A 53 -0.42 -3.31 -4.09
C ARG A 53 -0.51 -2.74 -5.49
N ASN A 54 0.43 -3.10 -6.37
CA ASN A 54 0.37 -2.65 -7.76
C ASN A 54 -0.93 -3.09 -8.45
N VAL A 55 -1.50 -4.24 -8.08
CA VAL A 55 -2.82 -4.69 -8.58
C VAL A 55 -3.95 -3.83 -8.03
N PHE A 56 -3.91 -3.39 -6.78
CA PHE A 56 -4.90 -2.47 -6.22
C PHE A 56 -4.79 -1.07 -6.85
N ASP A 57 -3.58 -0.54 -6.97
CA ASP A 57 -3.33 0.77 -7.59
C ASP A 57 -3.78 0.80 -9.06
N ASP A 58 -3.49 -0.26 -9.82
CA ASP A 58 -3.92 -0.39 -11.22
C ASP A 58 -5.44 -0.54 -11.36
N LYS A 59 -6.09 -1.26 -10.44
CA LYS A 59 -7.55 -1.39 -10.42
C LYS A 59 -8.23 -0.07 -10.09
N ASP A 60 -7.76 0.65 -9.07
CA ASP A 60 -8.27 1.96 -8.69
C ASP A 60 -8.14 2.95 -9.87
N ASN A 61 -6.98 2.98 -10.51
CA ASN A 61 -6.76 3.80 -11.71
C ASN A 61 -7.66 3.40 -12.89
N ARG A 62 -7.92 2.11 -13.10
CA ARG A 62 -8.87 1.64 -14.14
C ARG A 62 -10.32 1.95 -13.82
N GLU A 63 -10.72 1.88 -12.55
CA GLU A 63 -12.07 2.20 -12.12
C GLU A 63 -12.34 3.70 -12.29
N MET A 64 -11.38 4.55 -11.89
CA MET A 64 -11.43 5.99 -12.17
C MET A 64 -11.53 6.31 -13.67
N MET A 65 -10.86 5.56 -14.55
CA MET A 65 -10.98 5.74 -16.01
C MET A 65 -12.31 5.24 -16.60
N ARG A 66 -13.06 4.39 -15.91
CA ARG A 66 -14.34 3.86 -16.38
C ARG A 66 -15.51 4.82 -16.12
N ASP A 67 -15.34 5.74 -15.17
CA ASP A 67 -16.38 6.69 -14.76
C ASP A 67 -16.34 8.02 -15.56
N PHE A 68 -15.64 8.05 -16.71
CA PHE A 68 -15.62 9.15 -17.67
C PHE A 68 -16.41 8.84 -18.95
#